data_AF-T1GWJ0-F1
#
_entry.id   AF-T1GWJ0-F1
#
_cell.length_a   1.000
_cell.length_b   1.000
_cell.length_c   1.000
_cell.angle_alpha   90.00
_cell.angle_beta   90.00
_cell.angle_gamma   90.00
#
_symmetry.space_group_name_H-M   'P 1'
#
loop_
_entity.id
_entity.type
_entity.pdbx_description
1 polymer ?
#
loop_
_entity_poly.entity_id
_entity_poly.type
_entity_poly.pdbx_seq_one_letter_code
_entity_poly.pdbx_strand_id
1 'polypeptide(L)'
;MFTTLVIEPETLTLNLRTDRKVPKLGVMLVGWGGNNGSTLTAALEANRRKLQWRKRTGVQTANWFGSITQASTVLIGHDDNGKDVYLPMNELVPMVNPDDIDFIIF
;
A
#
# COMPACT_ATOMS: atom_id res chain seq x y z
N MET A 1 -48.42 -17.96 4.60
CA MET A 1 -48.21 -16.51 4.69
C MET A 1 -46.85 -16.22 4.10
N PHE A 2 -46.77 -15.59 2.92
CA PHE A 2 -45.49 -15.12 2.39
C PHE A 2 -45.26 -13.71 2.92
N THR A 3 -44.15 -13.51 3.63
CA THR A 3 -43.70 -12.18 4.05
C THR A 3 -43.09 -11.47 2.85
N THR A 4 -43.70 -10.37 2.42
CA THR A 4 -43.13 -9.50 1.39
C THR A 4 -42.02 -8.67 2.01
N LEU A 5 -40.80 -8.79 1.48
CA LEU A 5 -39.69 -7.91 1.85
C LEU A 5 -39.82 -6.61 1.05
N VAL A 6 -40.00 -5.49 1.75
CA VAL A 6 -39.98 -4.14 1.15
C VAL A 6 -38.56 -3.60 1.27
N ILE A 7 -37.95 -3.22 0.15
CA ILE A 7 -36.61 -2.63 0.10
C ILE A 7 -36.75 -1.19 -0.38
N GLU A 8 -36.25 -0.25 0.42
CA GLU A 8 -36.22 1.17 0.09
C GLU A 8 -34.76 1.61 -0.09
N PRO A 9 -34.36 2.06 -1.30
CA PRO A 9 -33.01 2.52 -1.52
C PRO A 9 -32.80 3.88 -0.84
N GLU A 10 -31.75 3.99 -0.04
CA GLU A 10 -31.32 5.27 0.56
C GLU A 10 -30.13 5.84 -0.21
N THR A 11 -30.12 7.17 -0.37
CA THR A 11 -29.01 7.90 -0.97
C THR A 11 -28.43 8.89 0.04
N LEU A 12 -27.13 8.77 0.29
CA LEU A 12 -26.39 9.70 1.15
C LEU A 12 -25.33 10.44 0.33
N THR A 13 -25.40 11.77 0.34
CA THR A 13 -24.36 12.60 -0.29
C THR A 13 -23.22 12.82 0.70
N LEU A 14 -22.01 12.42 0.31
CA LEU A 14 -20.79 12.60 1.10
C LEU A 14 -19.88 13.66 0.44
N ASN A 15 -19.40 14.61 1.24
CA ASN A 15 -18.37 15.55 0.81
C ASN A 15 -17.02 15.15 1.41
N LEU A 16 -16.23 14.41 0.65
CA LEU A 16 -14.91 13.93 1.06
C LEU A 16 -13.83 14.91 0.62
N ARG A 17 -12.93 15.27 1.54
CA ARG A 17 -11.74 16.08 1.25
C ARG A 17 -10.52 15.42 1.86
N THR A 18 -9.48 15.21 1.06
CA THR A 18 -8.19 14.71 1.50
C THR A 18 -7.13 15.80 1.34
N ASP A 19 -6.18 15.87 2.28
CA ASP A 19 -4.97 16.67 2.05
C ASP A 19 -4.11 15.95 1.00
N ARG A 20 -3.48 16.74 0.12
CA ARG A 20 -2.61 16.23 -0.95
C ARG A 20 -1.15 16.22 -0.54
N LYS A 21 -0.78 16.94 0.53
CA LYS A 21 0.60 16.98 1.00
C LYS A 21 0.94 15.68 1.74
N VAL A 22 1.85 14.90 1.16
CA VAL A 22 2.41 13.71 1.84
C VAL A 22 3.35 14.19 2.97
N PRO A 23 3.10 13.81 4.24
CA PRO A 23 3.94 14.22 5.36
C PRO A 23 5.21 13.37 5.46
N LYS A 24 6.20 13.86 6.23
CA LYS A 24 7.25 12.97 6.75
C LYS A 24 6.63 12.04 7.78
N LEU A 25 6.97 10.75 7.73
CA LEU A 25 6.40 9.74 8.61
C LEU A 25 7.48 9.13 9.51
N GLY A 26 7.33 9.35 10.82
CA GLY A 26 8.07 8.64 11.85
C GLY A 26 7.25 7.48 12.39
N VAL A 27 7.85 6.30 12.55
CA VAL A 27 7.21 5.11 13.13
C VAL A 27 7.92 4.70 14.42
N MET A 28 7.16 4.60 15.51
CA MET A 28 7.60 3.98 16.76
C MET A 28 7.01 2.57 16.83
N LEU A 29 7.87 1.55 16.98
CA LEU A 29 7.43 0.16 17.05
C LEU A 29 7.72 -0.44 18.42
N VAL A 30 6.66 -0.80 19.16
CA VAL A 30 6.80 -1.62 20.36
C VAL A 30 7.18 -3.03 19.95
N GLY A 31 8.27 -3.56 20.51
CA GLY A 31 8.83 -4.84 20.07
C GLY A 31 9.66 -4.73 18.78
N TRP A 32 10.32 -3.59 18.54
CA TRP A 32 11.17 -3.36 17.37
C TRP A 32 12.22 -4.46 17.13
N GLY A 33 12.78 -5.05 18.19
CA GLY A 33 13.75 -6.15 18.09
C GLY A 33 13.16 -7.53 17.81
N GLY A 34 11.83 -7.68 17.73
CA GLY A 34 11.18 -8.97 17.41
C GLY A 34 11.28 -9.34 15.93
N ASN A 35 10.74 -10.50 15.56
CA ASN A 35 10.78 -11.01 14.17
C ASN A 35 10.19 -10.01 13.17
N ASN A 36 9.02 -9.44 13.48
CA ASN A 36 8.35 -8.51 12.57
C ASN A 36 9.08 -7.16 12.50
N GLY A 37 9.53 -6.64 13.65
CA GLY A 37 10.21 -5.35 13.69
C GLY A 37 11.57 -5.37 13.01
N SER A 38 12.36 -6.41 13.24
CA SER A 38 13.64 -6.61 12.55
C SER A 38 13.44 -6.86 11.04
N THR A 39 12.43 -7.64 10.65
CA THR A 39 12.10 -7.87 9.23
C THR A 39 11.66 -6.59 8.52
N LEU A 40 10.78 -5.79 9.14
CA LEU A 40 10.34 -4.52 8.58
C LEU A 40 11.52 -3.55 8.42
N THR A 41 12.37 -3.46 9.44
CA THR A 41 13.58 -2.62 9.40
C THR A 41 14.54 -3.05 8.29
N ALA A 42 14.78 -4.36 8.16
CA ALA A 42 15.63 -4.90 7.10
C ALA A 42 15.04 -4.65 5.71
N ALA A 43 13.73 -4.84 5.52
CA ALA A 43 13.06 -4.59 4.25
C ALA A 43 13.15 -3.12 3.84
N LEU A 44 12.95 -2.21 4.79
CA LEU A 44 12.98 -0.77 4.57
C LEU A 44 14.39 -0.30 4.20
N GLU A 45 15.43 -0.70 4.94
CA GLU A 45 16.81 -0.38 4.60
C GLU A 45 17.27 -1.04 3.29
N ALA A 46 16.81 -2.27 3.00
CA ALA A 46 17.15 -2.94 1.77
C ALA A 46 16.54 -2.26 0.53
N ASN A 47 15.28 -1.83 0.59
CA ASN A 47 14.62 -1.11 -0.51
C ASN A 47 15.23 0.29 -0.69
N ARG A 48 15.41 1.07 0.38
CA ARG A 48 16.07 2.39 0.35
C ARG A 48 17.42 2.37 -0.34
N ARG A 49 18.26 1.40 0.01
CA ARG A 49 19.62 1.26 -0.52
C ARG A 49 19.68 0.47 -1.83
N LYS A 50 18.53 0.03 -2.36
CA LYS A 50 18.40 -0.79 -3.58
C LYS A 50 19.29 -2.03 -3.53
N LEU A 51 19.34 -2.69 -2.38
CA LEU A 51 20.22 -3.83 -2.15
C LEU A 51 19.86 -5.00 -3.07
N GLN A 52 20.90 -5.72 -3.46
CA GLN A 52 20.81 -6.94 -4.24
C GLN A 52 21.70 -8.01 -3.62
N TRP A 53 21.24 -9.26 -3.63
CA TRP A 53 22.01 -10.37 -3.10
C TRP A 53 21.90 -11.62 -3.98
N ARG A 54 22.95 -12.45 -3.97
CA ARG A 54 22.96 -13.71 -4.70
C ARG A 54 22.13 -14.76 -3.96
N LYS A 55 21.34 -15.51 -4.71
CA LYS A 55 20.63 -16.73 -4.32
C LYS A 55 21.04 -17.84 -5.27
N ARG A 56 20.71 -19.09 -4.93
CA ARG A 56 20.98 -20.26 -5.80
C ARG A 56 20.44 -20.09 -7.22
N THR A 57 19.32 -19.39 -7.38
CA THR A 57 18.61 -19.21 -8.66
C THR A 57 18.95 -17.91 -9.39
N GLY A 58 19.90 -17.11 -8.88
CA GLY A 58 20.27 -15.82 -9.48
C GLY A 58 20.36 -14.69 -8.45
N VAL A 59 20.24 -13.45 -8.91
CA VAL A 59 20.29 -12.26 -8.05
C VAL A 59 18.87 -11.86 -7.64
N GLN A 60 18.66 -11.53 -6.37
CA GLN A 60 17.43 -10.92 -5.86
C GLN A 60 17.65 -9.44 -5.61
N THR A 61 16.72 -8.62 -6.09
CA THR A 61 16.62 -7.20 -5.72
C THR A 61 15.58 -7.01 -4.62
N ALA A 62 15.87 -6.14 -3.65
CA ALA A 62 14.90 -5.72 -2.65
C ALA A 62 13.60 -5.22 -3.32
N ASN A 63 12.44 -5.58 -2.75
CA ASN A 63 11.13 -5.18 -3.24
C ASN A 63 10.12 -5.17 -2.09
N TRP A 64 8.91 -4.70 -2.39
CA TRP A 64 7.77 -4.66 -1.48
C TRP A 64 6.67 -5.70 -1.82
N PHE A 65 7.05 -6.84 -2.41
CA PHE A 65 6.06 -7.88 -2.70
C PHE A 65 5.39 -8.39 -1.42
N GLY A 66 4.08 -8.61 -1.50
CA GLY A 66 3.21 -8.88 -0.35
C GLY A 66 2.59 -7.62 0.28
N SER A 67 3.08 -6.42 -0.06
CA SER A 67 2.41 -5.16 0.29
C SER A 67 1.30 -4.85 -0.71
N ILE A 68 0.05 -4.76 -0.23
CA ILE A 68 -1.08 -4.37 -1.08
C ILE A 68 -0.87 -2.95 -1.62
N THR A 69 -0.40 -2.00 -0.79
CA THR A 69 -0.24 -0.61 -1.25
C THR A 69 0.86 -0.45 -2.30
N GLN A 70 1.95 -1.23 -2.22
CA GLN A 70 3.10 -1.07 -3.12
C GLN A 70 3.16 -2.06 -4.29
N ALA A 71 2.46 -3.19 -4.21
CA ALA A 71 2.58 -4.27 -5.19
C ALA A 71 1.23 -4.74 -5.75
N SER A 72 0.14 -4.00 -5.51
CA SER A 72 -1.16 -4.26 -6.13
C SER A 72 -1.60 -3.17 -7.09
N THR A 73 -2.60 -3.50 -7.91
CA THR A 73 -3.21 -2.59 -8.86
C THR A 73 -4.72 -2.54 -8.66
N VAL A 74 -5.34 -1.46 -9.11
CA VAL A 74 -6.77 -1.23 -9.06
C VAL A 74 -7.27 -0.96 -10.48
N LEU A 75 -8.34 -1.66 -10.88
CA LEU A 75 -9.05 -1.40 -12.13
C LEU A 75 -9.75 -0.03 -12.03
N ILE A 76 -9.38 0.90 -12.90
CA ILE A 76 -9.96 2.25 -12.92
C ILE A 76 -11.04 2.40 -14.00
N GLY A 77 -11.07 1.49 -14.97
CA GLY A 77 -12.04 1.51 -16.06
C GLY A 77 -11.52 0.77 -17.28
N HIS A 78 -12.09 1.09 -18.43
CA HIS A 78 -11.72 0.53 -19.73
C HIS A 78 -11.33 1.68 -20.66
N ASP A 79 -10.39 1.43 -21.58
CA ASP A 79 -10.01 2.38 -22.62
C ASP A 79 -11.06 2.43 -23.76
N ASP A 80 -10.81 3.28 -24.76
CA ASP A 80 -11.70 3.43 -25.94
C ASP A 80 -11.83 2.15 -26.76
N ASN A 81 -10.93 1.17 -26.58
CA ASN A 81 -10.98 -0.14 -27.23
C ASN A 81 -11.63 -1.22 -26.33
N GLY A 82 -12.14 -0.84 -25.16
CA GLY A 82 -12.74 -1.76 -24.19
C GLY A 82 -11.72 -2.58 -23.38
N LYS A 83 -10.44 -2.22 -23.40
CA LYS A 83 -9.40 -2.91 -22.62
C LYS A 83 -9.34 -2.35 -21.21
N ASP A 84 -9.30 -3.24 -20.22
CA ASP A 84 -9.09 -2.88 -18.81
C ASP A 84 -7.83 -2.03 -18.60
N VAL A 85 -8.00 -0.95 -17.82
CA VAL A 85 -6.93 -0.06 -17.41
C VAL A 85 -6.74 -0.19 -15.90
N TYR A 86 -5.52 -0.53 -15.49
CA TYR A 86 -5.13 -0.71 -14.09
C TYR A 86 -4.12 0.36 -13.68
N LEU A 87 -4.26 0.87 -12.46
CA LEU A 87 -3.33 1.82 -11.84
C LEU A 87 -2.72 1.18 -10.59
N PRO A 88 -1.43 1.39 -10.27
CA PRO A 88 -0.89 1.04 -8.96
C PRO A 88 -1.71 1.65 -7.81
N MET A 89 -1.96 0.88 -6.75
CA MET A 89 -2.83 1.34 -5.65
C MET A 89 -2.30 2.61 -4.98
N ASN A 90 -0.97 2.73 -4.82
CA ASN A 90 -0.30 3.90 -4.24
C ASN A 90 -0.36 5.16 -5.13
N GLU A 91 -0.85 5.06 -6.36
CA GLU A 91 -0.99 6.20 -7.28
C GLU A 91 -2.42 6.77 -7.32
N LEU A 92 -3.41 6.11 -6.69
CA LEU A 92 -4.80 6.58 -6.69
C LEU A 92 -4.98 7.90 -5.94
N VAL A 93 -4.24 8.07 -4.85
CA VAL A 93 -4.19 9.27 -4.02
C VAL A 93 -2.76 9.47 -3.51
N PRO A 94 -2.36 10.66 -3.07
CA PRO A 94 -1.05 10.86 -2.47
C PRO A 94 -0.86 9.97 -1.24
N MET A 95 0.08 9.01 -1.33
CA MET A 95 0.43 8.08 -0.25
C MET A 95 1.90 8.21 0.13
N VAL A 96 2.23 7.85 1.37
CA VAL A 96 3.62 7.76 1.84
C VAL A 96 4.33 6.60 1.14
N ASN A 97 5.52 6.85 0.60
CA ASN A 97 6.41 5.79 0.15
C ASN A 97 7.07 5.14 1.39
N PRO A 98 7.03 3.80 1.54
CA PRO A 98 7.71 3.12 2.64
C PRO A 98 9.20 3.44 2.77
N ASP A 99 9.86 3.78 1.67
CA ASP A 99 11.26 4.18 1.66
C ASP A 99 11.49 5.55 2.32
N ASP A 100 10.43 6.33 2.59
CA ASP A 100 10.50 7.63 3.30
C ASP A 100 10.12 7.52 4.78
N ILE A 101 9.97 6.29 5.31
CA ILE A 101 9.59 6.05 6.71
C ILE A 101 10.81 5.98 7.63
N ASP A 102 10.85 6.84 8.64
CA ASP A 102 11.92 6.83 9.63
C ASP A 102 11.49 6.14 10.93
N PHE A 103 12.31 5.20 11.42
CA PHE A 103 12.11 4.67 12.76
C PHE A 103 12.58 5.67 13.80
N ILE A 104 11.73 5.89 14.80
CA ILE A 104 12.04 6.76 15.94
C ILE A 104 12.04 5.92 17.23
N ILE A 105 13.02 6.21 18.09
CA ILE A 105 13.24 5.53 19.37
C ILE A 105 12.53 6.34 20.47
N PHE A 106 12.07 5.65 21.53
CA PHE A 106 11.54 6.26 22.75
C PHE A 106 12.57 7.12 23.47
#